data_AF-A0A3S1QBU2-F1
#
_entry.id   AF-A0A3S1QBU2-F1
#
_cell.length_a   1.000
_cell.length_b   1.000
_cell.length_c   1.000
_cell.angle_alpha   90.00
_cell.angle_beta   90.00
_cell.angle_gamma   90.00
#
_symmetry.space_group_name_H-M   'P 1'
#
loop_
_entity.id
_entity.type
_entity.pdbx_description
1 polymer ?
#
loop_
_entity_poly.entity_id
_entity_poly.type
_entity_poly.pdbx_seq_one_letter_code
_entity_poly.pdbx_strand_id
1 'polypeptide(L)'
;MNTNPGGSGEFGKQQAASGPIVPKTAAEALRPEAGTPPPRRSRASRSQVVVFMNFVISLVMLMILAAGAALYFGKQAFTEPGPSANGDTFLVKPNTGVQDIADQLERRGLIS
;
A
#
# COMPACT_ATOMS: atom_id res chain seq x y z
N MET A 1 -3.24 -30.75 15.65
CA MET A 1 -2.13 -30.36 16.55
C MET A 1 -0.90 -31.16 16.16
N ASN A 2 0.24 -30.44 16.07
CA ASN A 2 1.63 -30.93 16.07
C ASN A 2 2.16 -31.57 14.76
N THR A 3 3.39 -31.34 14.30
CA THR A 3 4.47 -30.34 14.51
C THR A 3 5.65 -30.79 13.65
N ASN A 4 6.28 -29.87 12.88
CA ASN A 4 7.75 -29.76 12.64
C ASN A 4 8.51 -31.01 12.09
N PRO A 5 9.85 -31.01 11.84
CA PRO A 5 10.83 -29.97 11.52
C PRO A 5 11.38 -30.19 10.08
N GLY A 6 12.10 -29.25 9.45
CA GLY A 6 13.51 -28.99 9.75
C GLY A 6 14.29 -29.00 8.45
N GLY A 7 15.01 -27.91 8.19
CA GLY A 7 15.77 -27.72 6.97
C GLY A 7 16.98 -28.64 6.87
N SER A 8 17.43 -28.83 5.64
CA SER A 8 18.85 -29.01 5.34
C SER A 8 19.07 -28.51 3.92
N GLY A 9 19.93 -27.48 3.80
CA GLY A 9 20.32 -26.95 2.51
C GLY A 9 21.00 -28.06 1.71
N GLU A 10 20.35 -28.49 0.64
CA GLU A 10 20.96 -29.38 -0.34
C GLU A 10 21.86 -28.53 -1.25
N PHE A 11 23.03 -28.20 -0.71
CA PHE A 11 24.17 -27.75 -1.49
C PHE A 11 24.47 -28.81 -2.56
N GLY A 12 24.66 -28.30 -3.78
CA GLY A 12 24.95 -29.02 -5.02
C GLY A 12 25.42 -30.47 -4.88
N LYS A 13 24.55 -31.41 -5.24
CA LYS A 13 24.97 -32.71 -5.76
C LYS A 13 25.64 -32.49 -7.11
N GLN A 14 26.92 -32.15 -7.07
CA GLN A 14 27.81 -32.23 -8.21
C GLN A 14 28.02 -33.72 -8.47
N GLN A 15 27.35 -34.25 -9.50
CA GLN A 15 27.64 -35.57 -10.03
C GLN A 15 29.12 -35.58 -10.45
N ALA A 16 29.96 -36.17 -9.61
CA ALA A 16 31.33 -36.50 -9.95
C ALA A 16 31.26 -37.48 -11.12
N ALA A 17 31.61 -37.01 -12.31
CA ALA A 17 31.76 -37.84 -13.49
C ALA A 17 32.91 -38.83 -13.21
N SER A 18 32.57 -40.08 -12.90
CA SER A 18 33.51 -41.19 -12.84
C SER A 18 33.95 -41.52 -14.27
N GLY A 19 35.01 -40.86 -14.73
CA GLY A 19 35.71 -41.14 -15.98
C GLY A 19 37.22 -41.13 -15.76
N PRO A 20 38.02 -41.80 -16.61
CA PRO A 20 39.48 -41.87 -16.47
C PRO A 20 40.11 -40.48 -16.42
N ILE A 21 41.04 -40.28 -15.49
CA ILE A 21 41.76 -39.00 -15.35
C ILE A 21 42.75 -38.87 -16.50
N VAL A 22 42.39 -38.05 -17.49
CA VAL A 22 43.31 -37.63 -18.56
C VAL A 22 44.10 -36.41 -18.07
N PRO A 23 45.45 -36.45 -18.05
CA PRO A 23 46.25 -35.29 -17.67
C PRO A 23 46.01 -34.12 -18.63
N LYS A 24 45.55 -32.98 -18.13
CA LYS A 24 45.47 -31.73 -18.91
C LYS A 24 46.88 -31.19 -19.15
N THR A 25 47.17 -30.71 -20.37
CA THR A 25 48.45 -30.08 -20.70
C THR A 25 48.47 -28.62 -20.21
N ALA A 26 49.67 -28.05 -19.97
CA ALA A 26 49.81 -26.67 -19.48
C ALA A 26 49.13 -25.62 -20.40
N ALA A 27 49.09 -25.88 -21.71
CA ALA A 27 48.41 -25.03 -22.68
C ALA A 27 46.87 -25.08 -22.55
N GLU A 28 46.32 -26.21 -22.08
CA GLU A 28 44.89 -26.37 -21.82
C GLU A 28 44.45 -25.60 -20.57
N ALA A 29 45.32 -25.46 -19.58
CA ALA A 29 45.04 -24.74 -18.33
C ALA A 29 44.96 -23.20 -18.52
N LEU A 30 45.53 -22.68 -19.61
CA LEU A 30 45.44 -21.26 -19.99
C LEU A 30 44.22 -20.95 -20.87
N ARG A 31 43.43 -21.96 -21.27
CA ARG A 31 42.17 -21.72 -21.97
C ARG A 31 41.15 -21.16 -20.98
N PRO A 32 40.54 -20.00 -21.24
CA PRO A 32 39.46 -19.50 -20.39
C PRO A 32 38.30 -20.50 -20.41
N GLU A 33 38.09 -21.22 -19.32
CA GLU A 33 36.91 -22.05 -19.12
C GLU A 33 35.67 -21.12 -19.16
N ALA A 34 34.66 -21.49 -19.96
CA ALA A 34 33.43 -20.71 -20.05
C ALA A 34 32.82 -20.59 -18.64
N GLY A 35 32.69 -19.35 -18.15
CA GLY A 35 32.19 -19.09 -16.81
C GLY A 35 30.85 -19.78 -16.53
N THR A 36 30.62 -20.15 -15.28
CA THR A 36 29.41 -20.83 -14.84
C THR A 36 28.18 -20.06 -15.34
N PRO A 37 27.22 -20.71 -16.02
CA PRO A 37 26.04 -20.02 -16.54
C PRO A 37 25.31 -19.30 -15.39
N PRO A 38 24.81 -18.08 -15.63
CA PRO A 38 24.18 -17.29 -14.58
C PRO A 38 23.02 -18.07 -13.94
N PRO A 39 22.85 -17.98 -12.61
CA PRO A 39 21.81 -18.72 -11.92
C PRO A 39 20.45 -18.38 -12.53
N ARG A 40 19.65 -19.42 -12.82
CA ARG A 40 18.27 -19.25 -13.31
C ARG A 40 17.52 -18.34 -12.35
N ARG A 41 17.21 -17.12 -12.78
CA ARG A 41 16.43 -16.15 -12.01
C ARG A 41 15.11 -16.80 -11.56
N SER A 42 14.75 -16.61 -10.30
CA SER A 42 13.59 -17.26 -9.70
C SER A 42 12.30 -16.80 -10.37
N ARG A 43 11.46 -17.74 -10.81
CA ARG A 43 10.14 -17.46 -11.40
C ARG A 43 9.16 -16.86 -10.40
N ALA A 44 9.39 -17.10 -9.10
CA ALA A 44 8.58 -16.55 -8.01
C ALA A 44 8.59 -15.01 -7.99
N SER A 45 9.71 -14.38 -8.39
CA SER A 45 9.83 -12.92 -8.49
C SER A 45 8.92 -12.28 -9.54
N ARG A 46 8.32 -13.08 -10.44
CA ARG A 46 7.39 -12.65 -11.51
C ARG A 46 5.94 -13.11 -11.27
N SER A 47 5.60 -13.53 -10.06
CA SER A 47 4.22 -13.88 -9.72
C SER A 47 3.30 -12.67 -9.92
N GLN A 48 2.43 -12.73 -10.94
CA GLN A 48 1.45 -11.68 -11.24
C GLN A 48 0.48 -11.46 -10.07
N VAL A 49 0.22 -12.51 -9.28
CA VAL A 49 -0.57 -12.42 -8.04
C VAL A 49 0.13 -11.53 -7.01
N VAL A 50 1.46 -11.63 -6.88
CA VAL A 50 2.23 -10.77 -5.95
C VAL A 50 2.25 -9.33 -6.42
N VAL A 51 2.40 -9.09 -7.73
CA VAL A 51 2.34 -7.74 -8.31
C VAL A 51 0.95 -7.12 -8.09
N PHE A 52 -0.11 -7.90 -8.32
CA PHE A 52 -1.47 -7.47 -8.06
C PHE A 52 -1.72 -7.17 -6.57
N MET A 53 -1.24 -8.04 -5.67
CA MET A 53 -1.38 -7.82 -4.23
C MET A 53 -0.64 -6.55 -3.77
N ASN A 54 0.54 -6.28 -4.31
CA ASN A 54 1.26 -5.03 -4.03
C ASN A 54 0.45 -3.81 -4.49
N PHE A 55 -0.15 -3.87 -5.68
CA PHE A 55 -1.06 -2.82 -6.16
C PHE A 55 -2.26 -2.62 -5.22
N VAL A 56 -2.89 -3.70 -4.76
CA VAL A 56 -4.01 -3.63 -3.80
C VAL A 56 -3.55 -2.98 -2.50
N ILE A 57 -2.39 -3.35 -1.96
CA ILE A 57 -1.84 -2.73 -0.75
C ILE A 57 -1.58 -1.24 -0.97
N SER A 58 -0.99 -0.86 -2.11
CA SER A 58 -0.79 0.55 -2.47
C SER A 58 -2.11 1.32 -2.61
N LEU A 59 -3.15 0.70 -3.19
CA LEU A 59 -4.48 1.28 -3.33
C LEU A 59 -5.13 1.49 -1.96
N VAL A 60 -5.04 0.52 -1.06
CA VAL A 60 -5.53 0.64 0.32
C VAL A 60 -4.81 1.77 1.04
N MET A 61 -3.50 1.86 0.90
CA MET A 61 -2.71 2.93 1.49
C MET A 61 -3.13 4.32 0.95
N LEU A 62 -3.41 4.42 -0.35
CA LEU A 62 -3.96 5.63 -0.97
C LEU A 62 -5.35 5.97 -0.43
N MET A 63 -6.24 4.98 -0.26
CA MET A 63 -7.56 5.19 0.34
C MET A 63 -7.48 5.68 1.78
N ILE A 64 -6.56 5.14 2.59
CA ILE A 64 -6.35 5.60 3.97
C ILE A 64 -5.90 7.07 3.99
N LEU A 65 -4.96 7.45 3.12
CA LEU A 65 -4.54 8.84 2.98
C LEU A 65 -5.70 9.75 2.57
N ALA A 66 -6.48 9.35 1.57
CA ALA A 66 -7.64 10.11 1.09
C ALA A 66 -8.69 10.27 2.18
N ALA A 67 -9.01 9.21 2.92
CA ALA A 67 -9.92 9.25 4.05
C ALA A 67 -9.40 10.18 5.17
N GLY A 68 -8.11 10.09 5.50
CA GLY A 68 -7.47 10.98 6.46
C GLY A 68 -7.58 12.45 6.05
N ALA A 69 -7.29 12.77 4.80
CA ALA A 69 -7.45 14.13 4.25
C ALA A 69 -8.91 14.59 4.28
N ALA A 70 -9.85 13.75 3.83
CA ALA A 70 -11.28 14.08 3.83
C ALA A 70 -11.81 14.34 5.26
N LEU A 71 -11.43 13.51 6.23
CA LEU A 71 -11.79 13.72 7.63
C LEU A 71 -11.14 14.98 8.21
N TYR A 72 -9.90 15.28 7.84
CA TYR A 72 -9.22 16.50 8.25
C TYR A 72 -9.92 17.75 7.73
N PHE A 73 -10.17 17.83 6.41
CA PHE A 73 -10.87 18.94 5.78
C PHE A 73 -12.32 19.06 6.26
N GLY A 74 -13.02 17.93 6.41
CA GLY A 74 -14.36 17.89 6.97
C GLY A 74 -14.37 18.47 8.38
N LYS A 75 -13.54 17.94 9.29
CA LYS A 75 -13.42 18.45 10.66
C LYS A 75 -13.10 19.93 10.68
N GLN A 76 -12.17 20.39 9.83
CA GLN A 76 -11.82 21.79 9.73
C GLN A 76 -13.05 22.64 9.38
N ALA A 77 -13.77 22.31 8.31
CA ALA A 77 -14.98 23.01 7.92
C ALA A 77 -16.09 22.97 9.00
N PHE A 78 -16.22 21.87 9.74
CA PHE A 78 -17.20 21.76 10.84
C PHE A 78 -16.82 22.56 12.09
N THR A 79 -15.53 22.78 12.34
CA THR A 79 -15.03 23.48 13.54
C THR A 79 -14.76 24.96 13.27
N GLU A 80 -14.73 25.37 12.01
CA GLU A 80 -14.59 26.77 11.64
C GLU A 80 -15.71 27.60 12.27
N PRO A 81 -15.41 28.81 12.75
CA PRO A 81 -16.43 29.70 13.28
C PRO A 81 -17.51 29.91 12.24
N GLY A 82 -18.75 29.58 12.60
CA GLY A 82 -19.91 29.84 11.76
C GLY A 82 -20.07 31.35 11.50
N PRO A 83 -20.98 31.72 10.57
CA PRO A 83 -21.14 33.12 10.13
C PRO A 83 -21.42 34.09 11.27
N SER A 84 -22.08 33.62 12.33
CA SER A 84 -22.29 34.39 13.55
C SER A 84 -21.20 34.11 14.57
N ALA A 85 -20.36 35.11 14.83
CA ALA A 85 -19.29 35.06 15.84
C ALA A 85 -19.82 34.99 17.30
N ASN A 86 -21.11 35.29 17.51
CA ASN A 86 -21.76 35.27 18.82
C ASN A 86 -23.11 34.53 18.74
N GLY A 87 -23.52 33.87 19.82
CA GLY A 87 -24.87 33.31 19.91
C GLY A 87 -25.90 34.43 20.00
N ASP A 88 -26.81 34.52 19.03
CA ASP A 88 -27.86 35.54 19.00
C ASP A 88 -29.23 34.94 19.35
N THR A 89 -30.12 35.74 19.93
CA THR A 89 -31.45 35.29 20.35
C THR A 89 -32.50 35.70 19.31
N PHE A 90 -33.07 34.71 18.62
CA PHE A 90 -34.10 34.92 17.60
C PHE A 90 -35.49 34.52 18.12
N LEU A 91 -36.45 35.45 18.05
CA LEU A 91 -37.83 35.20 18.46
C LEU A 91 -38.65 34.67 17.29
N VAL A 92 -39.10 33.41 17.39
CA VAL A 92 -39.95 32.78 16.38
C VAL A 92 -41.42 33.04 16.72
N LYS A 93 -42.20 33.51 15.74
CA LYS A 93 -43.66 33.68 15.92
C LYS A 93 -44.34 32.31 15.96
N PRO A 94 -45.37 32.10 16.81
CA PRO A 94 -46.16 30.88 16.80
C PRO A 94 -46.74 30.60 15.40
N ASN A 95 -46.75 29.34 14.99
CA ASN A 95 -47.20 28.87 13.66
C ASN A 95 -46.32 29.27 12.46
N THR A 96 -45.07 29.69 12.67
CA THR A 96 -44.11 29.91 11.56
C THR A 96 -43.58 28.56 11.05
N GLY A 97 -43.54 28.38 9.72
CA GLY A 97 -43.02 27.16 9.10
C GLY A 97 -41.50 27.04 9.17
N VAL A 98 -40.98 25.82 9.10
CA VAL A 98 -39.52 25.55 9.20
C VAL A 98 -38.73 26.25 8.10
N GLN A 99 -39.27 26.34 6.87
CA GLN A 99 -38.63 27.04 5.76
C GLN A 99 -38.55 28.55 6.00
N ASP A 100 -39.65 29.17 6.45
CA ASP A 100 -39.66 30.59 6.80
C ASP A 100 -38.71 30.94 7.96
N ILE A 101 -38.49 30.01 8.89
CA ILE A 101 -37.51 30.17 9.98
C ILE A 101 -36.09 30.13 9.40
N ALA A 102 -35.79 29.17 8.51
CA ALA A 102 -34.49 29.07 7.86
C ALA A 102 -34.17 30.35 7.05
N ASP A 103 -35.10 30.81 6.22
CA ASP A 103 -34.94 32.05 5.45
C ASP A 103 -34.70 33.26 6.35
N GLN A 104 -35.39 33.36 7.48
CA GLN A 104 -35.21 34.46 8.43
C GLN A 104 -33.85 34.40 9.15
N LEU A 105 -33.35 33.20 9.44
CA LEU A 105 -32.03 33.00 10.04
C LEU A 105 -30.91 33.29 9.03
N GLU A 106 -31.05 32.86 7.78
CA GLU A 106 -30.10 33.12 6.69
C GLU A 106 -30.01 34.62 6.37
N ARG A 107 -31.17 35.29 6.23
CA ARG A 107 -31.22 36.76 6.01
C ARG A 107 -30.55 37.57 7.11
N ARG A 108 -30.51 37.03 8.33
CA ARG A 108 -29.84 37.65 9.48
C ARG A 108 -28.36 37.26 9.60
N GLY A 109 -27.87 36.39 8.72
CA GLY A 109 -26.50 35.89 8.72
C GLY A 109 -26.20 34.95 9.90
N LEU A 110 -27.22 34.31 10.48
CA LEU A 110 -27.06 33.40 11.61
C LEU A 110 -26.74 31.96 11.14
N ILE A 111 -27.19 31.61 9.94
CA ILE A 111 -26.91 30.35 9.25
C ILE A 111 -26.51 30.63 7.79
N SER A 112 -25.92 29.65 7.12
CA SER A 112 -25.47 29.68 5.73
C SER A 112 -25.73 28.35 5.04
#